data_AF-A0A494Y8H8-F1
#
_entry.id   AF-A0A494Y8H8-F1
#
_cell.length_a   1.000
_cell.length_b   1.000
_cell.length_c   1.000
_cell.angle_alpha   90.00
_cell.angle_beta   90.00
_cell.angle_gamma   90.00
#
_symmetry.space_group_name_H-M   'P 1'
#
loop_
_entity.id
_entity.type
_entity.pdbx_description
1 polymer ?
#
loop_
_entity_poly.entity_id
_entity_poly.type
_entity_poly.pdbx_seq_one_letter_code
_entity_poly.pdbx_strand_id
1 'polypeptide(L)' 'MGCRCSHTTGGRIMRQLTHAHFGQHSNLVQSIIRDALREAAMADTYQDALDATGDALAAIAHLVQAEVRHD' A
#
# COMPACT_ATOMS: atom_id res chain seq x y z
N MET A 1 22.58 51.16 -4.00
CA MET A 1 21.89 50.68 -2.78
C MET A 1 20.82 49.68 -3.19
N GLY A 2 20.82 48.47 -2.60
CA GLY A 2 19.76 47.44 -2.67
C GLY A 2 19.79 46.53 -3.91
N CYS A 3 20.47 45.37 -3.90
CA CYS A 3 19.97 44.02 -3.52
C CYS A 3 18.93 43.44 -4.52
N ARG A 4 19.32 42.53 -5.43
CA ARG A 4 19.12 41.04 -5.40
C ARG A 4 17.64 40.64 -5.24
N CYS A 5 17.06 39.78 -6.08
CA CYS A 5 17.39 38.35 -6.18
C CYS A 5 17.05 37.72 -7.54
N SER A 6 17.96 36.87 -8.02
CA SER A 6 17.74 35.81 -9.01
C SER A 6 17.09 34.56 -8.37
N HIS A 7 16.68 33.61 -9.21
CA HIS A 7 16.22 32.22 -8.96
C HIS A 7 14.70 32.02 -9.10
N THR A 8 14.17 30.99 -9.77
CA THR A 8 14.74 29.89 -10.58
C THR A 8 13.58 29.29 -11.37
N THR A 9 13.71 29.17 -12.69
CA THR A 9 12.96 28.20 -13.49
C THR A 9 13.77 26.92 -13.50
N GLY A 10 13.35 25.88 -12.77
CA GLY A 10 14.06 24.59 -12.79
C GLY A 10 13.51 23.54 -11.84
N GLY A 11 12.91 22.49 -12.41
CA GLY A 11 12.92 21.15 -11.81
C GLY A 11 11.79 20.80 -10.83
N ARG A 12 10.55 20.73 -11.29
CA ARG A 12 9.46 20.01 -10.56
C ARG A 12 9.57 18.49 -10.78
N ILE A 13 10.68 17.84 -10.46
CA ILE A 13 10.73 16.37 -10.44
C ILE A 13 11.69 15.92 -9.34
N MET A 14 11.11 15.37 -8.29
CA MET A 14 11.57 14.21 -7.50
C MET A 14 11.18 14.42 -6.05
N ARG A 15 10.23 13.58 -5.59
CA ARG A 15 9.93 13.15 -4.20
C ARG A 15 8.47 12.71 -4.00
N GLN A 16 7.64 12.69 -5.05
CA GLN A 16 6.26 12.17 -4.99
C GLN A 16 6.11 10.67 -5.33
N LEU A 17 7.12 10.03 -5.95
CA LEU A 17 7.04 8.62 -6.32
C LEU A 17 6.89 7.70 -5.10
N THR A 18 7.60 7.99 -4.00
CA THR A 18 7.54 7.17 -2.79
C THR A 18 6.16 7.26 -2.12
N HIS A 19 5.56 8.45 -2.06
CA HIS A 19 4.24 8.62 -1.43
C HIS A 19 3.09 8.04 -2.27
N ALA A 20 3.24 8.04 -3.60
CA ALA A 20 2.30 7.39 -4.50
C ALA A 20 2.39 5.86 -4.38
N HIS A 21 3.60 5.27 -4.38
CA HIS A 21 3.82 3.83 -4.23
C HIS A 21 3.31 3.29 -2.89
N PHE A 22 3.66 3.97 -1.79
CA PHE A 22 3.11 3.66 -0.46
C PHE A 22 1.59 3.86 -0.38
N GLY A 23 1.06 4.89 -1.05
CA GLY A 23 -0.37 5.10 -1.17
C GLY A 23 -1.08 3.97 -1.92
N GLN A 24 -0.49 3.44 -2.99
CA GLN A 24 -1.05 2.32 -3.75
C GLN A 24 -1.01 1.02 -2.95
N HIS A 25 0.10 0.73 -2.26
CA HIS A 25 0.21 -0.44 -1.38
C HIS A 25 -0.75 -0.37 -0.19
N SER A 26 -0.92 0.80 0.43
CA SER A 26 -1.89 1.00 1.52
C SER A 26 -3.32 0.71 1.07
N ASN A 27 -3.70 1.16 -0.13
CA ASN A 27 -5.03 0.89 -0.69
C ASN A 27 -5.21 -0.60 -1.05
N LEU A 28 -4.17 -1.24 -1.59
CA LEU A 28 -4.21 -2.67 -1.94
C LEU A 28 -4.35 -3.55 -0.70
N VAL A 29 -3.56 -3.30 0.34
CA VAL A 29 -3.64 -4.01 1.62
C VAL A 29 -5.02 -3.80 2.27
N GLN A 30 -5.56 -2.58 2.26
CA GLN A 30 -6.92 -2.32 2.76
C GLN A 30 -8.00 -3.06 1.97
N SER A 31 -7.84 -3.20 0.65
CA SER A 31 -8.78 -3.99 -0.16
C SER A 31 -8.74 -5.46 0.23
N ILE A 32 -7.54 -6.05 0.34
CA ILE A 32 -7.36 -7.45 0.73
C ILE A 32 -8.00 -7.73 2.09
N ILE A 33 -7.76 -6.86 3.09
CA ILE A 33 -8.35 -7.01 4.43
C ILE A 33 -9.88 -6.91 4.37
N ARG A 34 -10.42 -5.96 3.61
CA ARG A 34 -11.86 -5.75 3.51
C ARG A 34 -12.56 -6.91 2.80
N ASP A 35 -11.96 -7.46 1.76
CA ASP A 35 -12.47 -8.63 1.06
C ASP A 35 -12.45 -9.86 1.99
N ALA A 36 -11.35 -10.07 2.71
CA ALA A 36 -11.23 -11.15 3.69
C ALA A 36 -12.25 -11.04 4.83
N LEU A 37 -12.47 -9.84 5.36
CA LEU A 37 -13.50 -9.59 6.38
C LEU A 37 -14.91 -9.81 5.84
N ARG A 38 -15.14 -9.53 4.56
CA ARG A 38 -16.42 -9.79 3.91
C ARG A 38 -16.67 -11.28 3.77
N GLU A 39 -15.68 -12.04 3.30
CA GLU A 39 -15.75 -13.49 3.20
C GLU A 39 -15.92 -14.13 4.58
N ALA A 40 -15.17 -13.66 5.58
CA ALA A 40 -15.30 -14.13 6.97
C ALA A 40 -16.67 -13.82 7.59
N ALA A 41 -17.32 -12.71 7.21
CA ALA A 41 -18.67 -12.37 7.67
C ALA A 41 -19.76 -13.19 6.95
N MET A 42 -19.47 -13.72 5.75
CA MET A 42 -20.35 -14.58 4.98
C MET A 42 -20.12 -16.07 5.28
N ALA A 43 -19.05 -16.41 5.99
CA ALA A 43 -18.67 -17.77 6.30
C ALA A 43 -19.68 -18.45 7.24
N ASP A 44 -20.10 -19.67 6.87
CA ASP A 44 -21.03 -20.49 7.65
C ASP A 44 -20.38 -21.10 8.90
N THR A 45 -19.06 -21.22 8.91
CA THR A 45 -18.31 -21.77 10.04
C THR A 45 -17.16 -20.89 10.48
N TYR A 46 -16.81 -21.01 11.77
CA TYR A 46 -15.65 -20.35 12.34
C TYR A 46 -14.33 -20.72 11.66
N GLN A 47 -14.25 -21.94 11.11
CA GLN A 47 -13.05 -22.41 10.42
C GLN A 47 -12.90 -21.72 9.06
N ASP A 48 -13.99 -21.57 8.31
CA ASP A 48 -13.97 -20.90 7.00
C ASP A 48 -13.63 -19.40 7.15
N ALA A 49 -14.09 -18.76 8.23
CA ALA A 49 -13.71 -17.38 8.53
C ALA A 49 -12.21 -17.22 8.85
N LEU A 50 -11.62 -18.19 9.55
CA LEU A 50 -10.19 -18.18 9.87
C LEU A 50 -9.34 -18.49 8.63
N ASP A 51 -9.80 -19.38 7.75
CA ASP A 51 -9.16 -19.72 6.49
C ASP A 51 -9.10 -18.49 5.56
N ALA A 52 -10.23 -17.82 5.35
CA ALA A 52 -10.31 -16.59 4.56
C ALA A 52 -9.41 -15.46 5.11
N THR A 53 -9.30 -15.35 6.44
CA THR A 53 -8.39 -14.39 7.09
C THR A 53 -6.92 -14.79 6.90
N GLY A 54 -6.61 -16.10 6.94
CA GLY A 54 -5.27 -16.64 6.70
C GLY A 54 -4.78 -16.38 5.29
N ASP A 55 -5.64 -16.62 4.30
CA ASP A 55 -5.35 -16.35 2.87
C ASP A 55 -5.03 -14.87 2.62
N ALA A 56 -5.77 -13.97 3.28
CA ALA A 56 -5.53 -12.54 3.20
C ALA A 56 -4.17 -12.13 3.78
N LEU A 57 -3.79 -12.70 4.92
CA LEU A 57 -2.48 -12.46 5.53
C LEU A 57 -1.35 -13.03 4.67
N ALA A 58 -1.54 -14.19 4.05
CA ALA A 58 -0.58 -14.77 3.12
C ALA A 58 -0.37 -13.87 1.89
N ALA A 59 -1.45 -13.31 1.34
CA ALA A 59 -1.38 -12.35 0.23
C ALA A 59 -0.61 -11.07 0.61
N ILE A 60 -0.84 -10.54 1.82
CA ILE A 60 -0.08 -9.37 2.33
C ILE A 60 1.39 -9.73 2.55
N ALA A 61 1.69 -10.90 3.12
CA ALA A 61 3.06 -11.35 3.31
C ALA A 61 3.79 -11.48 1.96
N HIS A 62 3.11 -11.96 0.92
CA HIS A 62 3.66 -12.03 -0.43
C HIS A 62 3.95 -10.64 -1.02
N LEU A 63 3.05 -9.66 -0.81
CA LEU A 63 3.26 -8.27 -1.19
C LEU A 63 4.49 -7.66 -0.51
N VAL A 64 4.64 -7.89 0.80
CA VAL A 64 5.80 -7.40 1.57
C VAL A 64 7.10 -8.07 1.10
N GLN A 65 7.09 -9.39 0.85
CA GLN A 65 8.26 -10.08 0.30
C GLN A 65 8.63 -9.61 -1.10
N ALA A 66 7.63 -9.31 -1.94
CA ALA A 66 7.86 -8.75 -3.27
C ALA A 66 8.52 -7.37 -3.19
N GLU A 67 8.08 -6.51 -2.26
CA GLU A 67 8.68 -5.20 -2.01
C GLU A 67 10.14 -5.33 -1.51
N VAL A 68 10.39 -6.17 -0.50
CA VAL A 68 11.75 -6.39 0.06
C VAL A 68 12.73 -6.96 -0.97
N ARG A 69 12.25 -7.74 -1.93
CA ARG A 69 13.08 -8.30 -3.01
C ARG A 69 13.32 -7.31 -4.15
N HIS A 70 12.58 -6.21 -4.20
CA HIS A 70 12.72 -5.18 -5.24
C HIS A 70 13.65 -4.02 -4.84
N ASP A 71 14.11 -4.00 -3.58
CA ASP A 71 15.17 -3.11 -3.04
C ASP A 71 16.57 -3.76 -3.07
#